data_AF-A0A3N5RCW3-F1
#
_entry.id   AF-A0A3N5RCW3-F1
#
_cell.length_a   1.000
_cell.length_b   1.000
_cell.length_c   1.000
_cell.angle_alpha   90.00
_cell.angle_beta   90.00
_cell.angle_gamma   90.00
#
_symmetry.space_group_name_H-M   'P 1'
#
loop_
_entity.id
_entity.type
_entity.pdbx_description
1 polymer ?
#
loop_
_entity_poly.entity_id
_entity_poly.type
_entity_poly.pdbx_seq_one_letter_code
_entity_poly.pdbx_strand_id
1 'polypeptide(L)' 'SFDNYGNISLGVREHIDIPGAKYNPDIGIFGMNICISLSRPGYRIIKKSNPRKLGKKHRISKDEAVEFFKSMGVEMI' A
#
# COMPACT_ATOMS: atom_id res chain seq x y z
N SER A 1 -2.28 8.83 -2.30
CA SER A 1 -3.72 9.01 -2.01
C SER A 1 -4.20 7.91 -1.08
N PHE A 2 -5.10 8.22 -0.14
CA PHE A 2 -5.60 7.30 0.89
C PHE A 2 -7.06 6.94 0.65
N ASP A 3 -7.37 5.66 0.79
CA ASP A 3 -8.75 5.15 0.78
C ASP A 3 -9.31 5.05 2.22
N ASN A 4 -10.64 4.96 2.33
CA ASN A 4 -11.38 4.80 3.59
C ASN A 4 -11.09 3.45 4.30
N TYR A 5 -10.40 2.54 3.63
CA TYR A 5 -10.00 1.23 4.14
C TYR A 5 -8.52 1.14 4.54
N GLY A 6 -7.81 2.28 4.59
CA GLY A 6 -6.39 2.31 4.96
C GLY A 6 -5.45 1.82 3.85
N ASN A 7 -5.94 1.77 2.60
CA ASN A 7 -5.11 1.48 1.43
C ASN A 7 -4.43 2.77 0.95
N ILE A 8 -3.22 2.63 0.41
CA ILE A 8 -2.45 3.71 -0.19
C ILE A 8 -2.11 3.36 -1.64
N SER A 9 -2.23 4.36 -2.51
CA SER A 9 -1.64 4.31 -3.85
C SER A 9 -0.58 5.40 -3.99
N LEU A 10 0.58 4.98 -4.50
CA LEU A 10 1.76 5.78 -4.82
C LEU A 10 2.03 5.66 -6.32
N GLY A 11 2.37 6.77 -6.98
CA GLY A 11 2.79 6.78 -8.37
C GLY A 11 4.29 7.03 -8.46
N VAL A 12 5.01 6.13 -9.09
CA VAL A 12 6.42 6.31 -9.44
C VAL A 12 6.46 6.63 -10.93
N ARG A 13 6.84 7.87 -11.27
CA ARG A 13 6.85 8.33 -12.66
C ARG A 13 7.90 7.61 -13.48
N GLU A 14 9.07 7.37 -12.90
CA GLU A 14 10.18 6.72 -13.57
C GLU A 14 10.85 5.73 -12.60
N HIS A 15 11.06 4.51 -13.06
CA HIS A 15 11.73 3.48 -12.26
C HIS A 15 13.22 3.79 -11.97
N ILE A 16 13.80 4.80 -12.62
CA ILE A 16 15.19 5.25 -12.39
C ILE A 16 15.37 5.88 -10.99
N ASP A 17 14.29 6.39 -10.40
CA ASP A 17 14.31 7.00 -9.06
C ASP A 17 14.40 5.93 -7.95
N ILE A 18 14.29 4.64 -8.30
CA ILE A 18 14.36 3.54 -7.34
C ILE A 18 15.84 3.25 -7.01
N PRO A 19 16.29 3.49 -5.77
CA PRO A 19 17.68 3.25 -5.40
C PRO A 19 18.01 1.76 -5.52
N GLY A 20 19.03 1.44 -6.33
CA GLY A 20 19.49 0.06 -6.57
C GLY A 20 18.95 -0.60 -7.84
N ALA A 21 18.04 0.04 -8.58
CA ALA A 21 17.66 -0.42 -9.90
C ALA A 21 18.83 -0.21 -10.89
N LYS A 22 19.32 -1.29 -11.51
CA LYS A 22 20.33 -1.18 -12.57
C LYS A 22 19.67 -0.60 -13.83
N TYR A 23 20.22 0.50 -14.34
CA TYR A 23 19.81 1.03 -15.63
C TYR A 23 20.15 0.04 -16.74
N ASN A 24 19.13 -0.46 -17.43
CA ASN A 24 19.31 -1.22 -18.67
C ASN A 24 18.72 -0.41 -19.83
N PRO A 25 19.56 0.14 -20.73
CA PRO A 25 19.11 0.99 -21.82
C PRO A 25 18.15 0.30 -22.80
N ASP A 26 18.16 -1.05 -22.86
CA ASP A 26 17.28 -1.81 -23.76
C ASP A 26 15.82 -1.87 -23.29
N ILE A 27 15.55 -1.63 -22.00
CA ILE A 27 14.21 -1.77 -21.39
C ILE A 27 13.36 -0.49 -21.55
N GLY A 28 14.02 0.67 -21.68
CA GLY A 28 13.36 1.99 -21.77
C GLY A 28 12.84 2.53 -20.42
N ILE A 29 12.37 3.78 -20.41
CA ILE A 29 11.82 4.46 -19.22
C ILE A 29 10.36 4.06 -19.03
N PHE A 30 10.07 3.34 -17.94
CA PHE A 30 8.71 3.05 -17.51
C PHE A 30 8.43 3.62 -16.11
N GLY A 31 7.19 4.07 -15.93
CA GLY A 31 6.60 4.40 -14.62
C GLY A 31 5.78 3.23 -14.08
N MET A 32 5.55 3.21 -12.78
CA MET A 32 4.67 2.22 -12.14
C MET A 32 3.74 2.88 -11.12
N ASN A 33 2.60 2.25 -10.89
CA ASN A 33 1.74 2.55 -9.76
C ASN A 33 1.93 1.47 -8.69
N ILE A 34 2.21 1.87 -7.46
CA ILE A 34 2.39 0.99 -6.32
C ILE A 34 1.17 1.14 -5.41
N CYS A 35 0.44 0.04 -5.22
CA CYS A 35 -0.69 -0.03 -4.30
C CYS A 35 -0.30 -0.84 -3.06
N ILE A 36 -0.40 -0.21 -1.89
CA ILE A 36 -0.13 -0.81 -0.60
C ILE A 36 -1.45 -1.01 0.12
N SER A 37 -1.79 -2.27 0.42
CA SER A 37 -2.99 -2.62 1.18
C SER A 37 -2.59 -3.06 2.59
N LEU A 38 -3.03 -2.30 3.58
CA LEU A 38 -2.86 -2.66 4.98
C LEU A 38 -3.98 -3.60 5.42
N SER A 39 -3.66 -4.58 6.25
CA SER A 39 -4.66 -5.47 6.84
C SER A 39 -4.27 -5.88 8.25
N ARG A 40 -5.26 -6.03 9.13
CA ARG A 40 -5.04 -6.54 10.49
C ARG A 40 -4.86 -8.06 10.48
N PRO A 41 -4.10 -8.62 11.43
CA PRO A 41 -4.07 -10.07 11.65
C PRO A 41 -5.49 -10.60 11.85
N GLY A 42 -5.90 -11.58 11.04
CA GLY A 42 -7.29 -12.06 11.01
C GLY A 42 -8.07 -11.70 9.74
N TYR A 43 -7.51 -10.87 8.85
CA TYR A 43 -8.12 -10.53 7.57
C TYR A 43 -8.39 -11.73 6.64
N ARG A 44 -7.76 -12.89 6.89
CA ARG A 44 -8.01 -14.13 6.15
C ARG A 44 -9.48 -14.58 6.19
N ILE A 45 -10.25 -14.16 7.19
CA ILE A 45 -11.67 -14.52 7.35
C ILE A 45 -12.52 -14.17 6.12
N ILE A 46 -12.17 -13.12 5.38
CA ILE A 46 -12.88 -12.73 4.15
C ILE A 46 -12.37 -13.48 2.89
N LYS A 47 -11.17 -14.04 2.94
CA LYS A 47 -10.50 -14.72 1.80
C LYS A 47 -10.61 -16.24 1.84
N LYS A 48 -11.18 -16.81 2.89
CA LYS A 48 -11.32 -18.27 3.05
C LYS A 48 -12.52 -18.81 2.25
N SER A 49 -12.53 -20.12 2.00
CA SER A 49 -13.58 -20.82 1.23
C SER A 49 -15.01 -20.53 1.72
N ASN A 50 -15.22 -20.41 3.03
CA ASN A 50 -16.49 -19.94 3.62
C ASN A 50 -16.33 -18.55 4.25
N PRO A 51 -16.44 -17.45 3.47
CA PRO A 51 -16.10 -16.12 3.94
C PRO A 51 -17.09 -15.61 4.99
N ARG A 52 -16.60 -14.86 5.99
CA ARG A 52 -17.45 -14.09 6.91
C ARG A 52 -17.19 -12.61 6.78
N LYS A 53 -18.20 -11.79 7.08
CA LYS A 53 -18.09 -10.33 7.05
C LYS A 53 -17.08 -9.85 8.10
N LEU A 54 -16.23 -8.91 7.69
CA LEU A 54 -15.31 -8.23 8.60
C LEU A 54 -16.06 -7.17 9.41
N GLY A 55 -15.94 -7.21 10.74
CA GLY A 55 -16.51 -6.20 11.62
C GLY A 55 -15.89 -4.82 11.39
N LYS A 56 -16.66 -3.74 11.60
CA LYS A 56 -16.20 -2.36 11.41
C LYS A 56 -14.95 -2.03 12.24
N LYS A 57 -14.88 -2.52 13.48
CA LYS A 57 -13.73 -2.34 14.40
C LYS A 57 -12.44 -3.03 13.95
N HIS A 58 -12.53 -4.01 13.05
CA HIS A 58 -11.37 -4.73 12.53
C HIS A 58 -10.86 -4.14 11.20
N ARG A 59 -11.61 -3.21 10.59
CA ARG A 59 -11.14 -2.45 9.44
C ARG A 59 -10.13 -1.42 9.92
N ILE A 60 -9.14 -1.14 9.10
CA ILE A 60 -8.15 -0.08 9.35
C ILE A 60 -8.77 1.23 8.89
N SER A 61 -8.77 2.24 9.76
CA SER A 61 -9.19 3.59 9.41
C SER A 61 -8.07 4.33 8.67
N LYS A 62 -8.42 5.43 8.01
CA LYS A 62 -7.43 6.29 7.35
C LYS A 62 -6.40 6.83 8.35
N ASP A 63 -6.85 7.26 9.53
CA ASP A 63 -5.97 7.81 10.58
C ASP A 63 -4.95 6.78 11.09
N GLU A 64 -5.39 5.55 11.35
CA GLU A 64 -4.50 4.45 11.75
C GLU A 64 -3.48 4.12 10.66
N ALA A 65 -3.89 4.16 9.39
CA ALA A 65 -2.97 3.95 8.29
C ALA A 65 -1.90 5.06 8.24
N VAL A 66 -2.29 6.33 8.36
CA VAL A 66 -1.36 7.46 8.38
C VAL A 66 -0.36 7.34 9.54
N GLU A 67 -0.84 7.01 10.74
CA GLU A 67 0.02 6.82 11.92
C GLU A 67 1.01 5.66 11.72
N PHE A 68 0.57 4.56 11.12
CA PHE A 68 1.45 3.43 10.79
C PHE A 68 2.58 3.82 9.84
N PHE A 69 2.30 4.60 8.80
CA PHE A 69 3.35 5.04 7.86
C PHE A 69 4.27 6.11 8.45
N LYS A 70 3.74 7.01 9.28
CA LYS A 70 4.57 7.94 10.07
C LYS A 70 5.55 7.18 10.98
N SER A 71 5.10 6.10 11.63
CA SER A 71 5.97 5.26 12.46
C SER A 71 7.10 4.57 11.68
N MET A 72 6.91 4.34 10.37
CA MET A 72 7.92 3.82 9.45
C MET A 72 8.88 4.90 8.91
N GLY A 73 8.74 6.15 9.33
CA GLY A 73 9.58 7.26 8.89
C GLY A 73 9.18 7.87 7.55
N VAL A 74 7.95 7.62 7.09
CA VAL A 74 7.41 8.26 5.88
C VAL A 74 6.70 9.55 6.28
N GLU A 75 7.26 10.68 5.88
CA GLU A 75 6.56 11.97 5.96
C GLU A 75 5.57 12.09 4.81
N MET A 76 4.31 12.30 5.15
CA MET A 76 3.23 12.48 4.19
C MET A 76 2.92 13.97 4.08
N ILE A 77 3.31 14.57 2.96
CA ILE A 77 2.99 15.95 2.57
C ILE A 77 1.65 15.97 1.81
#